data_AF-A0A1M6HHF6-F1
#
_entry.id   AF-A0A1M6HHF6-F1
#
_cell.length_a   1.000
_cell.length_b   1.000
_cell.length_c   1.000
_cell.angle_alpha   90.00
_cell.angle_beta   90.00
_cell.angle_gamma   90.00
#
_symmetry.space_group_name_H-M   'P 1'
#
loop_
_entity.id
_entity.type
_entity.pdbx_description
1 polymer ?
#
loop_
_entity_poly.entity_id
_entity_poly.type
_entity_poly.pdbx_seq_one_letter_code
_entity_poly.pdbx_strand_id
1 'polypeptide(L)'
;MEKASWTVYWNEYSSDTYLYGSEIEYVARNNVRFKNELMPPGTVIKQWYSLTNYQAQRIEPALPIIDGESRYRIKVNVETPEDTGCLVRLVFLDRYEREAGDFTLRGKEAEFSCPLKTYSYRMQLINAGMTEFVFHSVIIEELESKD
;
A
#
# COMPACT_ATOMS: atom_id res chain seq x y z
N MET A 1 -0.57 23.27 -14.00
CA MET A 1 -0.51 21.82 -14.25
C MET A 1 -1.36 21.16 -13.17
N GLU A 2 -2.29 20.29 -13.55
CA GLU A 2 -3.11 19.58 -12.57
C GLU A 2 -2.23 18.52 -11.89
N LYS A 3 -2.14 18.56 -10.55
CA LYS A 3 -1.32 17.61 -9.78
C LYS A 3 -1.94 16.23 -9.90
N ALA A 4 -1.10 15.22 -10.11
CA ALA A 4 -1.60 13.86 -10.22
C ALA A 4 -1.98 13.30 -8.83
N SER A 5 -3.16 12.68 -8.77
CA SER A 5 -3.69 12.02 -7.59
C SER A 5 -4.22 10.64 -7.99
N TRP A 6 -3.80 9.62 -7.26
CA TRP A 6 -4.15 8.23 -7.56
C TRP A 6 -4.78 7.58 -6.32
N THR A 7 -5.95 6.98 -6.51
CA THR A 7 -6.63 6.20 -5.46
C THR A 7 -6.43 4.71 -5.70
N VAL A 8 -5.78 4.06 -4.75
CA VAL A 8 -5.51 2.63 -4.71
C VAL A 8 -6.59 1.93 -3.88
N TYR A 9 -7.21 0.91 -4.48
CA TYR A 9 -8.25 0.10 -3.85
C TYR A 9 -7.76 -1.32 -3.59
N TRP A 10 -8.48 -2.05 -2.73
CA TRP A 10 -8.29 -3.48 -2.53
C TRP A 10 -9.37 -4.22 -3.33
N ASN A 11 -9.01 -4.71 -4.52
CA ASN A 11 -9.90 -5.45 -5.39
C ASN A 11 -9.81 -6.97 -5.14
N GLU A 12 -10.92 -7.67 -5.39
CA GLU A 12 -11.08 -9.12 -5.22
C GLU A 12 -10.05 -9.96 -5.98
N TYR A 13 -9.53 -9.42 -7.07
CA TYR A 13 -8.55 -10.09 -7.94
C TYR A 13 -7.09 -9.84 -7.53
N SER A 14 -6.83 -9.08 -6.46
CA SER A 14 -5.46 -8.80 -6.06
C SER A 14 -4.89 -9.90 -5.17
N SER A 15 -4.10 -10.74 -5.83
CA SER A 15 -3.10 -11.66 -5.25
C SER A 15 -2.23 -10.97 -4.19
N ASP A 16 -1.53 -11.77 -3.38
CA ASP A 16 -0.73 -11.33 -2.23
C ASP A 16 -1.53 -10.71 -1.09
N THR A 17 -2.58 -11.44 -0.70
CA THR A 17 -3.36 -11.23 0.52
C THR A 17 -3.07 -12.36 1.51
N TYR A 18 -2.93 -12.04 2.80
CA TYR A 18 -2.79 -13.04 3.86
C TYR A 18 -4.14 -13.74 4.15
N LEU A 19 -4.29 -14.97 3.66
CA LEU A 19 -5.55 -15.73 3.74
C LEU A 19 -5.63 -16.70 4.93
N TYR A 20 -4.51 -17.00 5.59
CA TYR A 20 -4.50 -18.05 6.62
C TYR A 20 -5.28 -17.63 7.87
N GLY A 21 -6.47 -18.22 8.05
CA GLY A 21 -7.38 -17.88 9.14
C GLY A 21 -8.06 -16.51 9.00
N SER A 22 -7.97 -15.89 7.81
CA SER A 22 -8.56 -14.58 7.57
C SER A 22 -9.95 -14.70 6.95
N GLU A 23 -10.89 -13.93 7.48
CA GLU A 23 -12.18 -13.67 6.87
C GLU A 23 -12.11 -12.33 6.13
N ILE A 24 -12.47 -12.34 4.84
CA ILE A 24 -12.42 -11.15 3.98
C ILE A 24 -13.76 -11.00 3.27
N GLU A 25 -14.44 -9.88 3.52
CA GLU A 25 -15.70 -9.52 2.88
C GLU A 25 -15.49 -8.31 1.97
N TYR A 26 -15.70 -8.48 0.67
CA TYR A 26 -15.65 -7.41 -0.32
C TYR A 26 -17.04 -6.80 -0.49
N VAL A 27 -17.38 -5.84 0.37
CA VAL A 27 -18.70 -5.19 0.38
C VAL A 27 -18.86 -4.24 -0.81
N ALA A 28 -17.81 -3.48 -1.13
CA ALA A 28 -17.72 -2.61 -2.29
C ALA A 28 -16.25 -2.35 -2.65
N ARG A 29 -15.99 -1.70 -3.80
CA ARG A 29 -14.63 -1.35 -4.24
C ARG A 29 -13.82 -0.57 -3.19
N ASN A 30 -14.49 0.29 -2.43
CA ASN A 30 -13.94 1.11 -1.37
C ASN A 30 -14.37 0.63 0.03
N ASN A 31 -14.75 -0.64 0.17
CA ASN A 31 -15.18 -1.21 1.44
C ASN A 31 -14.84 -2.70 1.47
N VAL A 32 -13.65 -3.00 1.98
CA VAL A 32 -13.19 -4.36 2.23
C VAL A 32 -13.04 -4.54 3.72
N ARG A 33 -13.76 -5.51 4.28
CA ARG A 33 -13.66 -5.86 5.70
C ARG A 33 -12.73 -7.05 5.85
N PHE A 34 -11.83 -6.95 6.82
CA PHE A 34 -10.89 -7.99 7.14
C PHE A 34 -10.99 -8.33 8.62
N LYS A 35 -10.99 -9.63 8.94
CA LYS A 35 -10.92 -10.12 10.32
C LYS A 35 -9.98 -11.32 10.42
N ASN A 36 -9.09 -11.31 11.41
CA ASN A 36 -8.24 -12.44 11.80
C ASN A 36 -7.74 -12.26 13.25
N GLU A 37 -8.31 -13.03 14.18
CA GLU A 37 -8.00 -12.94 15.63
C GLU A 37 -6.63 -13.54 16.01
N LEU A 38 -6.07 -14.38 15.15
CA LEU A 38 -4.82 -15.13 15.41
C LEU A 38 -3.65 -14.62 14.57
N MET A 39 -3.83 -13.53 13.82
CA MET A 39 -2.80 -12.97 12.96
C MET A 39 -1.66 -12.37 13.79
N PRO A 40 -0.41 -12.84 13.63
CA PRO A 40 0.73 -12.27 14.34
C PRO A 40 0.95 -10.79 13.96
N PRO A 41 1.33 -9.92 14.91
CA PRO A 41 1.83 -8.58 14.60
C PRO A 41 3.04 -8.64 13.65
N GLY A 42 3.17 -7.67 12.75
CA GLY A 42 4.23 -7.63 11.73
C GLY A 42 3.92 -8.42 10.46
N THR A 43 2.82 -9.18 10.43
CA THR A 43 2.36 -9.90 9.22
C THR A 43 1.98 -8.91 8.13
N VAL A 44 2.49 -9.13 6.91
CA VAL A 44 2.04 -8.42 5.71
C VAL A 44 0.67 -8.96 5.33
N ILE A 45 -0.36 -8.13 5.47
CA ILE A 45 -1.75 -8.47 5.18
C ILE A 45 -2.04 -8.40 3.69
N LYS A 46 -1.55 -7.34 3.04
CA LYS A 46 -1.80 -7.09 1.61
C LYS A 46 -0.61 -6.41 0.96
N GLN A 47 -0.34 -6.77 -0.29
CA GLN A 47 0.66 -6.10 -1.12
C GLN A 47 0.08 -5.58 -2.44
N TRP A 48 0.53 -4.39 -2.85
CA TRP A 48 0.27 -3.81 -4.17
C TRP A 48 1.59 -3.47 -4.84
N TYR A 49 1.60 -3.43 -6.17
CA TYR A 49 2.81 -3.27 -6.97
C TYR A 49 2.63 -2.17 -8.01
N SER A 50 3.69 -1.39 -8.27
CA SER A 50 3.73 -0.39 -9.34
C SER A 50 4.09 -0.98 -10.71
N LEU A 51 4.71 -2.15 -10.70
CA LEU A 51 5.09 -2.88 -11.88
C LEU A 51 4.95 -4.38 -11.58
N THR A 52 4.29 -5.10 -12.48
CA THR A 52 4.04 -6.54 -12.34
C THR A 52 4.45 -7.25 -13.63
N ASN A 53 4.94 -8.49 -13.51
CA ASN A 53 5.10 -9.36 -14.67
C ASN A 53 3.82 -10.19 -14.84
N TYR A 54 2.91 -9.69 -15.68
CA TYR A 54 1.59 -10.29 -15.88
C TYR A 54 1.65 -11.78 -16.27
N GLN A 55 2.64 -12.19 -17.07
CA GLN A 55 2.80 -13.58 -17.51
C GLN A 55 3.14 -14.54 -16.37
N ALA A 56 3.85 -14.07 -15.35
CA ALA A 56 4.28 -14.89 -14.22
C ALA A 56 3.30 -14.81 -13.04
N GLN A 57 2.75 -13.62 -12.77
CA GLN A 57 2.06 -13.37 -11.50
C GLN A 57 0.54 -13.15 -11.66
N ARG A 58 0.03 -12.91 -12.89
CA ARG A 58 -1.37 -12.55 -13.18
C ARG A 58 -1.90 -11.39 -12.30
N ILE A 59 -1.01 -10.53 -11.83
CA ILE A 59 -1.34 -9.34 -11.02
C ILE A 59 -1.30 -8.15 -11.94
N GLU A 60 -2.34 -7.33 -11.95
CA GLU A 60 -2.30 -6.03 -12.60
C GLU A 60 -1.60 -5.01 -11.67
N PRO A 61 -0.77 -4.11 -12.21
CA PRO A 61 -0.17 -3.05 -11.39
C PRO A 61 -1.28 -2.13 -10.88
N ALA A 62 -1.30 -1.93 -9.57
CA ALA A 62 -2.33 -1.15 -8.88
C ALA A 62 -1.80 0.19 -8.34
N LEU A 63 -0.48 0.39 -8.40
CA LEU A 63 0.18 1.60 -7.93
C LEU A 63 0.65 2.45 -9.13
N PRO A 64 0.59 3.79 -9.01
CA PRO A 64 1.13 4.68 -10.04
C PRO A 64 2.66 4.58 -10.12
N ILE A 65 3.24 4.95 -11.26
CA ILE A 65 4.67 5.20 -11.35
C ILE A 65 4.98 6.51 -10.62
N ILE A 66 6.05 6.47 -9.82
CA ILE A 66 6.61 7.62 -9.11
C ILE A 66 8.07 7.78 -9.50
N ASP A 67 8.59 8.99 -9.48
CA ASP A 67 9.99 9.29 -9.73
C ASP A 67 10.69 9.80 -8.46
N GLY A 68 12.03 9.79 -8.46
CA GLY A 68 12.83 10.21 -7.31
C GLY A 68 13.12 11.70 -7.23
N GLU A 69 12.62 12.50 -8.17
CA GLU A 69 12.81 13.96 -8.22
C GLU A 69 11.62 14.68 -7.55
N SER A 70 10.44 14.08 -7.60
CA SER A 70 9.21 14.57 -6.97
C SER A 70 9.06 14.18 -5.50
N ARG A 71 8.24 14.96 -4.80
CA ARG A 71 7.74 14.64 -3.45
C ARG A 71 6.31 14.17 -3.55
N TYR A 72 5.94 13.25 -2.68
CA TYR A 72 4.59 12.68 -2.66
C TYR A 72 4.00 12.76 -1.28
N ARG A 73 2.68 12.64 -1.22
CA ARG A 73 1.90 12.46 -0.01
C ARG A 73 1.08 11.20 -0.12
N ILE A 74 1.10 10.40 0.93
CA ILE A 74 0.29 9.20 1.06
C ILE A 74 -0.78 9.45 2.13
N LYS A 75 -2.03 9.10 1.83
CA LYS A 75 -3.15 9.10 2.78
C LYS A 75 -3.73 7.69 2.87
N VAL A 76 -3.86 7.16 4.08
CA VAL A 76 -4.31 5.81 4.38
C VAL A 76 -5.69 5.87 5.02
N ASN A 77 -6.69 5.37 4.31
CA ASN A 77 -8.07 5.33 4.76
C ASN A 77 -8.42 3.91 5.19
N VAL A 78 -8.09 3.61 6.44
CA VAL A 78 -8.41 2.34 7.11
C VAL A 78 -9.09 2.67 8.44
N GLU A 79 -10.25 2.06 8.66
CA GLU A 79 -10.98 2.14 9.91
C GLU A 79 -10.65 0.91 10.76
N THR A 80 -10.28 1.13 12.01
CA THR A 80 -9.97 0.07 12.98
C THR A 80 -10.79 0.31 14.25
N PRO A 81 -11.36 -0.73 14.88
CA PRO A 81 -11.87 -0.59 16.24
C PRO A 81 -10.72 -0.16 17.15
N GLU A 82 -10.94 0.85 17.98
CA GLU A 82 -9.97 1.31 19.00
C GLU A 82 -8.70 2.02 18.47
N ASP A 83 -8.69 2.52 17.23
CA ASP A 83 -7.50 3.17 16.62
C ASP A 83 -6.22 2.30 16.70
N THR A 84 -6.35 0.98 16.82
CA THR A 84 -5.23 0.04 16.73
C THR A 84 -4.59 0.18 15.36
N GLY A 85 -3.44 0.86 15.31
CA GLY A 85 -2.88 1.35 14.06
C GLY A 85 -2.57 0.24 13.05
N CYS A 86 -2.82 0.52 11.78
CA CYS A 86 -2.19 -0.20 10.68
C CYS A 86 -0.83 0.43 10.34
N LEU A 87 0.07 -0.36 9.78
CA LEU A 87 1.34 0.12 9.23
C LEU A 87 1.29 0.01 7.71
N VAL A 88 1.69 1.08 7.02
CA VAL A 88 1.92 1.02 5.58
C VAL A 88 3.41 1.17 5.31
N ARG A 89 3.99 0.22 4.59
CA ARG A 89 5.40 0.27 4.16
C ARG A 89 5.49 0.32 2.64
N LEU A 90 6.16 1.33 2.11
CA LEU A 90 6.58 1.40 0.71
C LEU A 90 8.00 0.84 0.63
N VAL A 91 8.21 -0.18 -0.20
CA VAL A 91 9.54 -0.74 -0.48
C VAL A 91 9.92 -0.37 -1.90
N PHE A 92 10.95 0.46 -2.05
CA PHE A 92 11.47 0.92 -3.33
C PHE A 92 12.49 -0.07 -3.86
N LEU A 93 12.41 -0.39 -5.16
CA LEU A 93 13.23 -1.40 -5.82
C LEU A 93 14.00 -0.77 -6.96
N ASP A 94 15.27 -1.17 -7.13
CA ASP A 94 16.05 -0.81 -8.31
C ASP A 94 15.66 -1.66 -9.54
N ARG A 95 16.27 -1.36 -10.69
CA ARG A 95 16.01 -2.09 -11.96
C ARG A 95 16.36 -3.59 -11.94
N TYR A 96 17.02 -4.06 -10.87
CA TYR A 96 17.40 -5.46 -10.66
C TYR A 96 16.58 -6.09 -9.52
N GLU A 97 15.44 -5.48 -9.15
CA GLU A 97 14.53 -5.92 -8.08
C GLU A 97 15.16 -5.96 -6.67
N ARG A 98 16.24 -5.19 -6.46
CA ARG A 98 16.88 -5.09 -5.14
C ARG A 98 16.33 -3.89 -4.39
N GLU A 99 16.17 -4.02 -3.08
CA GLU A 99 15.70 -2.95 -2.21
C GLU A 99 16.65 -1.73 -2.30
N ALA A 100 16.10 -0.64 -2.80
CA ALA A 100 16.77 0.65 -2.95
C ALA A 100 16.63 1.52 -1.69
N GLY A 101 15.56 1.29 -0.93
CA GLY A 101 15.19 1.95 0.32
C GLY A 101 13.73 1.65 0.65
N ASP A 102 13.25 2.16 1.77
CA ASP A 102 11.86 2.02 2.17
C ASP A 102 11.34 3.25 2.92
N PHE A 103 10.02 3.33 3.02
CA PHE A 103 9.30 4.34 3.78
C PHE A 103 8.20 3.66 4.58
N THR A 104 8.10 3.93 5.88
CA THR A 104 7.06 3.36 6.75
C THR A 104 6.22 4.46 7.37
N LEU A 105 4.90 4.37 7.18
CA LEU A 105 3.89 5.23 7.80
C LEU A 105 3.18 4.48 8.92
N ARG A 106 3.18 5.09 10.11
CA ARG A 106 2.31 4.74 11.24
C ARG A 106 1.35 5.90 11.47
N GLY A 107 0.17 5.84 10.86
CA GLY A 107 -0.81 6.93 10.88
C GLY A 107 -1.63 7.01 9.59
N LYS A 108 -2.38 8.10 9.45
CA LYS A 108 -3.30 8.31 8.32
C LYS A 108 -2.69 9.07 7.16
N GLU A 109 -1.61 9.81 7.37
CA GLU A 109 -1.02 10.65 6.32
C GLU A 109 0.46 10.94 6.57
N ALA A 110 1.25 11.00 5.51
CA ALA A 110 2.62 11.51 5.55
C ALA A 110 3.14 11.88 4.16
N GLU A 111 4.21 12.68 4.13
CA GLU A 111 4.94 13.02 2.90
C GLU A 111 6.18 12.14 2.78
N PHE A 112 6.50 11.71 1.55
CA PHE A 112 7.65 10.86 1.26
C PHE A 112 8.31 11.23 -0.08
N SER A 113 9.54 10.78 -0.27
CA SER A 113 10.27 10.81 -1.54
C SER A 113 10.92 9.45 -1.73
N CYS A 114 10.99 8.94 -2.95
CA CYS A 114 11.70 7.69 -3.21
C CYS A 114 13.16 7.98 -3.63
N PRO A 115 14.08 7.02 -3.47
CA PRO A 115 15.43 7.16 -3.98
C PRO A 115 15.48 7.38 -5.50
N LEU A 116 16.42 8.18 -6.03
CA LEU A 116 16.60 8.41 -7.48
C LEU A 116 16.78 7.12 -8.31
N LYS A 117 17.28 6.06 -7.69
CA LYS A 117 17.47 4.73 -8.32
C LYS A 117 16.20 3.86 -8.34
N THR A 118 15.06 4.38 -7.88
CA THR A 118 13.79 3.64 -7.85
C THR A 118 13.32 3.38 -9.26
N TYR A 119 13.12 2.10 -9.57
CA TYR A 119 12.58 1.63 -10.83
C TYR A 119 11.14 1.14 -10.67
N SER A 120 10.84 0.50 -9.54
CA SER A 120 9.49 0.09 -9.14
C SER A 120 9.37 0.14 -7.63
N TYR A 121 8.16 -0.02 -7.11
CA TYR A 121 7.93 -0.17 -5.68
C TYR A 121 6.72 -1.04 -5.40
N ARG A 122 6.65 -1.49 -4.15
CA ARG A 122 5.49 -2.17 -3.61
C ARG A 122 5.03 -1.49 -2.34
N MET A 123 3.72 -1.51 -2.11
CA MET A 123 3.09 -1.04 -0.89
C MET A 123 2.64 -2.27 -0.08
N GLN A 124 2.94 -2.28 1.20
CA GLN A 124 2.56 -3.34 2.13
C GLN A 124 1.65 -2.76 3.21
N LEU A 125 0.46 -3.34 3.38
CA LEU A 125 -0.35 -3.15 4.58
C LEU A 125 0.08 -4.20 5.61
N ILE A 126 0.52 -3.76 6.78
CA ILE A 126 1.13 -4.61 7.80
C ILE A 126 0.30 -4.54 9.07
N ASN A 127 0.05 -5.71 9.67
CA ASN A 127 -0.60 -5.82 10.96
C ASN A 127 0.24 -5.15 12.05
N ALA A 128 -0.31 -4.18 12.78
CA ALA A 128 0.31 -3.57 13.95
C ALA A 128 -0.46 -3.84 15.25
N GLY A 129 -1.16 -4.97 15.30
CA GLY A 129 -1.92 -5.45 16.47
C GLY A 129 -3.44 -5.42 16.28
N MET A 130 -3.92 -5.19 15.06
CA MET A 130 -5.35 -5.23 14.76
C MET A 130 -5.81 -6.65 14.45
N THR A 131 -6.99 -7.00 14.97
CA THR A 131 -7.69 -8.26 14.68
C THR A 131 -8.78 -8.07 13.64
N GLU A 132 -9.27 -6.85 13.44
CA GLU A 132 -10.22 -6.50 12.39
C GLU A 132 -10.04 -5.06 11.91
N PHE A 133 -10.41 -4.79 10.66
CA PHE A 133 -10.41 -3.45 10.08
C PHE A 133 -11.29 -3.36 8.82
N VAL A 134 -11.65 -2.13 8.43
CA VAL A 134 -12.28 -1.81 7.15
C VAL A 134 -11.30 -0.99 6.32
N PHE A 135 -10.90 -1.53 5.16
CA PHE A 135 -10.08 -0.83 4.19
C PHE A 135 -10.97 -0.10 3.18
N HIS A 136 -10.71 1.19 3.00
CA HIS A 136 -11.38 2.00 1.99
C HIS A 136 -10.47 2.28 0.80
N SER A 137 -9.32 2.90 1.05
CA SER A 137 -8.36 3.24 0.01
C SER A 137 -7.01 3.67 0.57
N VAL A 138 -6.02 3.74 -0.30
CA VAL A 138 -4.83 4.56 -0.12
C VAL A 138 -4.77 5.57 -1.24
N ILE A 139 -4.48 6.83 -0.93
CA ILE A 139 -4.33 7.89 -1.92
C ILE A 139 -2.86 8.30 -1.98
N ILE A 140 -2.30 8.39 -3.18
CA ILE A 140 -0.97 8.95 -3.44
C ILE A 140 -1.16 10.23 -4.25
N GLU A 141 -0.58 11.33 -3.79
CA GLU A 141 -0.65 12.66 -4.41
C GLU A 141 0.76 13.17 -4.67
N GLU A 142 1.01 13.68 -5.87
CA GLU A 142 2.24 14.41 -6.17
C GLU A 142 2.21 15.83 -5.58
N LEU A 143 3.30 16.22 -4.92
CA LEU A 143 3.49 17.53 -4.31
C LEU A 143 4.45 18.38 -5.15
N GLU A 144 4.32 19.70 -5.08
CA GLU A 144 5.27 20.61 -5.74
C GLU A 144 6.67 20.46 -5.15
N SER A 145 7.69 20.43 -6.03
CA SER A 145 9.05 20.76 -5.65
C SER A 145 9.07 22.19 -5.12
N LYS A 146 9.67 22.42 -3.95
CA LYS A 146 9.98 23.79 -3.53
C LYS A 146 11.08 24.29 -4.47
N ASP A 147 10.73 25.25 -5.33
CA ASP A 147 11.68 26.11 -6.02
C ASP A 147 12.64 26.79 -5.03
#